data_AF-A0A9D4YMT5-F1
#
_entry.id   AF-A0A9D4YMT5-F1
#
_cell.length_a   1.000
_cell.length_b   1.000
_cell.length_c   1.000
_cell.angle_alpha   90.00
_cell.angle_beta   90.00
_cell.angle_gamma   90.00
#
_symmetry.space_group_name_H-M   'P 1'
#
loop_
_entity.id
_entity.type
_entity.pdbx_description
1 polymer ?
#
loop_
_entity_poly.entity_id
_entity_poly.type
_entity_poly.pdbx_seq_one_letter_code
_entity_poly.pdbx_strand_id
1 'polypeptide(L)'
;MAKSEMPSIFTHHSHWFQSTMRWISPSAQILYTYDRVVHGFFTTLTVKKVQRLSNQSGILKISPDKKYQLFMTKSPQFLGLERIHATLPALSNKSIEDILVGVIETSIWPESKSFDDAG
;
A
#
# COMPACT_ATOMS: atom_id res chain seq x y z
N MET A 1 -3.04 -7.83 10.83
CA MET A 1 -3.57 -8.24 12.14
C MET A 1 -3.76 -6.99 13.01
N ALA A 2 -4.83 -6.94 13.82
CA ALA A 2 -5.12 -5.79 14.68
C ALA A 2 -4.05 -5.63 15.74
N LYS A 3 -3.43 -4.45 15.83
CA LYS A 3 -2.37 -4.19 16.82
C LYS A 3 -2.86 -4.32 18.25
N SER A 4 -4.11 -3.91 18.52
CA SER A 4 -4.76 -4.04 19.83
C SER A 4 -4.92 -5.48 20.30
N GLU A 5 -4.93 -6.44 19.38
CA GLU A 5 -5.08 -7.87 19.66
C GLU A 5 -3.72 -8.59 19.79
N MET A 6 -2.60 -7.87 19.67
CA MET A 6 -1.27 -8.47 19.81
C MET A 6 -1.07 -8.92 21.27
N PRO A 7 -0.81 -10.22 21.51
CA PRO A 7 -0.54 -10.70 22.86
C PRO A 7 0.66 -9.99 23.49
N SER A 8 0.56 -9.64 24.77
CA SER A 8 1.59 -8.87 25.51
C SER A 8 2.94 -9.59 25.63
N ILE A 9 2.98 -10.91 25.40
CA ILE A 9 4.22 -11.69 25.33
C ILE A 9 5.11 -11.29 24.13
N PHE A 10 4.53 -10.66 23.10
CA PHE A 10 5.29 -10.19 21.95
C PHE A 10 5.68 -8.73 22.10
N THR A 11 6.97 -8.44 21.93
CA THR A 11 7.50 -7.07 21.89
C THR A 11 7.43 -6.46 20.50
N HIS A 12 7.46 -7.28 19.45
CA HIS A 12 7.39 -6.87 18.04
C HIS A 12 6.38 -7.72 17.26
N HIS A 13 5.68 -7.05 16.35
CA HIS A 13 4.70 -7.68 15.45
C HIS A 13 5.28 -8.84 14.64
N SER A 14 6.54 -8.76 14.24
CA SER A 14 7.22 -9.82 13.48
C SER A 14 7.23 -11.16 14.22
N HIS A 15 7.48 -11.15 15.54
CA HIS A 15 7.46 -12.37 16.36
C HIS A 15 6.06 -12.95 16.48
N TRP A 16 5.06 -12.07 16.67
CA TRP A 16 3.67 -12.49 16.69
C TRP A 16 3.29 -13.16 15.35
N PHE A 17 3.59 -12.51 14.22
CA PHE A 17 3.27 -13.03 12.89
C PHE A 17 3.98 -14.37 12.61
N GLN A 18 5.27 -14.48 12.97
CA GLN A 18 6.02 -15.73 12.81
C GLN A 18 5.43 -16.86 13.66
N SER A 19 5.01 -16.56 14.89
CA SER A 19 4.37 -17.55 15.77
C SER A 19 3.06 -18.08 15.17
N THR A 20 2.20 -17.17 14.68
CA THR A 20 0.94 -17.51 14.00
C THR A 20 1.21 -18.35 12.75
N MET A 21 2.22 -17.98 11.95
CA MET A 21 2.56 -18.70 10.72
C MET A 21 3.12 -20.10 10.99
N ARG A 22 3.98 -20.27 12.00
CA ARG A 22 4.48 -21.58 12.42
C ARG A 22 3.33 -22.50 12.87
N TRP A 23 2.33 -21.95 13.56
CA TRP A 23 1.14 -22.70 13.98
C TRP A 23 0.31 -23.18 12.77
N ILE A 24 0.15 -22.36 11.73
CA ILE A 24 -0.57 -22.75 10.51
C ILE A 24 0.19 -23.82 9.72
N SER A 25 1.50 -23.66 9.59
CA SER A 25 2.36 -24.51 8.77
C SER A 25 3.83 -24.29 9.13
N PRO A 26 4.54 -25.32 9.64
CA PRO A 26 5.96 -25.20 9.99
C PRO A 26 6.86 -24.75 8.82
N SER A 27 6.48 -25.09 7.59
CA SER A 27 7.21 -24.72 6.36
C SER A 27 6.75 -23.42 5.71
N ALA A 28 5.75 -22.72 6.26
CA ALA A 28 5.28 -21.49 5.64
C ALA A 28 6.20 -20.32 5.99
N GLN A 29 6.50 -19.52 4.97
CA GLN A 29 7.42 -18.38 5.09
C GLN A 29 6.66 -17.07 4.93
N ILE A 30 7.02 -16.08 5.75
CA ILE A 30 6.62 -14.69 5.55
C ILE A 30 7.60 -14.07 4.56
N LEU A 31 7.09 -13.49 3.48
CA LEU A 31 7.89 -12.82 2.45
C LEU A 31 8.15 -11.35 2.80
N TYR A 32 7.12 -10.67 3.32
CA TYR A 32 7.19 -9.26 3.72
C TYR A 32 6.37 -9.02 4.99
N THR A 33 6.80 -8.06 5.80
CA THR A 33 6.06 -7.57 6.97
C THR A 33 5.82 -6.08 6.84
N TYR A 34 4.62 -5.64 7.22
CA TYR A 34 4.21 -4.25 7.29
C TYR A 34 3.93 -3.90 8.75
N ASP A 35 4.50 -2.80 9.25
CA ASP A 35 4.43 -2.41 10.67
C ASP A 35 4.21 -0.90 10.91
N ARG A 36 4.05 -0.10 9.84
CA ARG A 36 3.86 1.35 9.93
C ARG A 36 2.40 1.77 9.80
N VAL A 37 1.88 1.77 8.57
CA VAL A 37 0.51 2.20 8.26
C VAL A 37 -0.48 1.07 8.50
N VAL A 38 -0.10 -0.13 8.10
CA VAL A 38 -0.85 -1.37 8.33
C VAL A 38 0.07 -2.36 9.01
N HIS A 39 -0.50 -3.11 9.95
CA HIS A 39 0.20 -4.18 10.65
C HIS A 39 -0.19 -5.51 10.02
N GLY A 40 0.72 -6.16 9.31
CA GLY A 40 0.40 -7.39 8.59
C GLY A 40 1.60 -8.01 7.88
N PHE A 41 1.36 -9.05 7.10
CA PHE A 41 2.41 -9.77 6.39
C PHE A 41 1.90 -10.32 5.06
N PHE A 42 2.84 -10.58 4.15
CA PHE A 42 2.61 -11.24 2.87
C PHE A 42 3.20 -12.65 2.91
N THR A 43 2.45 -13.65 2.44
CA THR A 43 2.86 -15.06 2.47
C THR A 43 2.16 -15.86 1.36
N THR A 44 2.72 -17.01 1.03
CA THR A 44 2.13 -17.98 0.10
C THR A 44 1.57 -19.17 0.90
N LEU A 45 0.26 -19.38 0.81
CA LEU A 45 -0.45 -20.46 1.49
C LEU A 45 -1.43 -21.15 0.54
N THR A 46 -1.72 -22.43 0.83
CA THR A 46 -2.82 -23.13 0.16
C THR A 46 -4.17 -22.64 0.70
N VAL A 47 -5.24 -22.80 -0.08
CA VAL A 47 -6.60 -22.39 0.32
C VAL A 47 -7.01 -22.97 1.68
N LYS A 48 -6.68 -24.25 1.93
CA LYS A 48 -6.94 -24.93 3.22
C LYS A 48 -6.22 -24.25 4.39
N LYS A 49 -5.00 -23.76 4.19
CA LYS A 49 -4.23 -23.05 5.23
C LYS A 49 -4.76 -21.64 5.45
N VAL A 50 -5.22 -20.96 4.39
CA VAL A 50 -5.87 -19.65 4.49
C VAL A 50 -7.15 -19.73 5.34
N GLN A 51 -7.98 -20.76 5.15
CA GLN A 51 -9.19 -20.97 5.97
C GLN A 51 -8.88 -21.18 7.45
N ARG A 52 -7.75 -21.81 7.78
CA ARG A 52 -7.30 -21.94 9.17
C ARG A 52 -6.81 -20.61 9.72
N LEU A 53 -6.12 -19.83 8.90
CA LEU A 53 -5.60 -18.52 9.26
C LEU A 53 -6.74 -17.51 9.47
N SER A 54 -7.80 -17.55 8.67
CA SER A 54 -8.94 -16.62 8.81
C SER A 54 -9.67 -16.75 10.15
N ASN A 55 -9.54 -17.89 10.82
CA ASN A 55 -10.16 -18.13 12.12
C ASN A 55 -9.27 -17.71 13.31
N GLN A 56 -8.07 -17.20 13.06
CA GLN A 56 -7.17 -16.74 14.12
C GLN A 56 -7.60 -15.37 14.64
N SER A 57 -7.57 -15.20 15.97
CA SER A 57 -7.80 -13.90 16.58
C SER A 57 -6.80 -12.87 16.08
N GLY A 58 -7.26 -11.64 15.92
CA GLY A 58 -6.47 -10.53 15.39
C GLY A 58 -6.35 -10.49 13.86
N ILE A 59 -6.80 -11.49 13.09
CA ILE A 59 -6.85 -11.39 11.62
C ILE A 59 -8.03 -10.51 11.21
N LEU A 60 -7.73 -9.31 10.71
CA LEU A 60 -8.75 -8.35 10.26
C LEU A 60 -9.26 -8.65 8.84
N LYS A 61 -8.34 -9.03 7.95
CA LYS A 61 -8.63 -9.29 6.54
C LYS A 61 -7.52 -10.14 5.94
N ILE A 62 -7.89 -11.07 5.06
CA ILE A 62 -6.98 -11.76 4.15
C ILE A 62 -7.44 -11.43 2.74
N SER A 63 -6.53 -10.97 1.89
CA SER A 63 -6.83 -10.69 0.48
C SER A 63 -5.85 -11.49 -0.39
N PRO A 64 -6.31 -12.22 -1.40
CA PRO A 64 -5.41 -12.86 -2.34
C PRO A 64 -4.62 -11.79 -3.08
N ASP A 65 -3.35 -12.09 -3.38
CA ASP A 65 -2.55 -11.24 -4.23
C ASP A 65 -3.17 -11.15 -5.63
N LYS A 66 -3.14 -9.95 -6.21
CA LYS A 66 -3.74 -9.67 -7.52
C LYS A 66 -2.77 -8.85 -8.35
N LYS A 67 -2.53 -9.33 -9.57
CA LYS A 67 -1.88 -8.51 -10.60
C LYS A 67 -2.88 -7.51 -11.13
N TYR A 68 -2.56 -6.23 -11.01
CA TYR A 68 -3.33 -5.15 -11.60
C TYR A 68 -2.81 -4.86 -13.01
N GLN A 69 -3.73 -4.59 -13.94
CA GLN A 69 -3.36 -4.09 -15.27
C GLN A 69 -3.17 -2.58 -15.19
N LEU A 70 -2.12 -2.10 -15.85
CA LEU A 70 -1.84 -0.67 -15.95
C LEU A 70 -2.89 -0.02 -16.85
N PHE A 71 -3.59 0.98 -16.33
CA PHE A 71 -4.43 1.86 -17.13
C PHE A 71 -3.65 3.14 -17.41
N MET A 72 -3.21 3.34 -18.65
CA MET A 72 -2.67 4.63 -19.06
C MET A 72 -3.83 5.60 -19.33
N THR A 73 -4.34 6.22 -18.28
CA THR A 73 -5.23 7.37 -18.44
C THR A 73 -4.41 8.62 -18.73
N LYS A 74 -4.94 9.53 -19.56
CA LYS A 74 -4.37 10.89 -19.70
C LYS A 74 -4.38 11.55 -18.31
N SER A 75 -3.22 11.61 -17.66
CA SER A 75 -3.07 12.00 -16.24
C SER A 75 -3.79 13.31 -15.87
N PRO A 76 -3.80 14.37 -16.70
CA PRO A 76 -4.54 15.59 -16.37
C PRO A 76 -6.05 15.37 -16.24
N GLN A 77 -6.64 14.46 -17.02
CA GLN A 77 -8.06 14.15 -16.99
C GLN A 77 -8.40 13.26 -15.79
N PHE A 78 -7.55 12.27 -15.53
CA PHE A 78 -7.68 11.39 -14.37
C PHE A 78 -7.61 12.15 -13.03
N LEU A 79 -6.66 13.09 -12.94
CA LEU A 79 -6.49 13.95 -11.77
C LEU A 79 -7.51 15.11 -11.72
N GLY A 80 -8.37 15.25 -12.73
CA GLY A 80 -9.35 16.34 -12.81
C GLY A 80 -8.74 17.73 -13.01
N LEU A 81 -7.48 17.81 -13.44
CA LEU A 81 -6.74 19.08 -13.60
C LEU A 81 -7.34 19.98 -14.67
N GLU A 82 -8.05 19.44 -15.66
CA GLU A 82 -8.75 20.24 -16.68
C GLU A 82 -9.80 21.18 -16.08
N ARG A 83 -10.26 20.92 -14.84
CA ARG A 83 -11.24 21.74 -14.15
C ARG A 83 -10.63 22.64 -13.07
N ILE A 84 -9.31 22.63 -12.87
CA ILE A 84 -8.69 23.39 -11.76
C ILE A 84 -9.01 24.87 -11.84
N HIS A 85 -8.98 25.48 -13.02
CA HIS A 85 -9.35 26.89 -13.19
C HIS A 85 -10.80 27.20 -12.74
N ALA A 86 -11.72 26.24 -12.86
CA ALA A 86 -13.12 26.39 -12.46
C ALA A 86 -13.38 25.99 -10.99
N THR A 87 -12.61 25.06 -10.44
CA THR A 87 -12.87 24.44 -9.13
C THR A 87 -12.02 25.05 -8.02
N LEU A 88 -10.89 25.67 -8.36
CA LEU A 88 -9.98 26.36 -7.44
C LEU A 88 -9.59 27.74 -8.01
N PRO A 89 -10.50 28.73 -7.99
CA PRO A 89 -10.21 30.09 -8.48
C PRO A 89 -9.04 30.75 -7.73
N ALA A 90 -8.77 30.36 -6.49
CA ALA A 90 -7.65 30.87 -5.71
C ALA A 90 -6.26 30.47 -6.27
N LEU A 91 -6.19 29.45 -7.13
CA LEU A 91 -4.96 29.01 -7.79
C LEU A 91 -4.73 29.69 -9.14
N SER A 92 -5.70 30.44 -9.68
CA SER A 92 -5.53 31.09 -10.99
C SER A 92 -4.60 32.30 -10.95
N ASN A 93 -4.42 32.92 -9.78
CA ASN A 93 -3.65 34.15 -9.60
C ASN A 93 -2.49 34.02 -8.58
N LYS A 94 -2.23 32.81 -8.06
CA LYS A 94 -1.11 32.51 -7.16
C LYS A 94 -0.22 31.45 -7.78
N SER A 95 1.09 31.67 -7.70
CA SER A 95 2.07 30.62 -7.93
C SER A 95 1.74 29.44 -7.03
N ILE A 96 1.51 28.27 -7.62
CA ILE A 96 1.31 27.02 -6.87
C ILE A 96 2.70 26.50 -6.50
N GLU A 97 3.25 27.04 -5.42
CA GLU A 97 4.53 26.65 -4.86
C GLU A 97 4.32 25.74 -3.63
N ASP A 98 5.35 24.98 -3.25
CA ASP A 98 5.38 24.13 -2.05
C ASP A 98 4.34 22.99 -1.95
N ILE A 99 3.89 22.43 -3.08
CA ILE A 99 3.03 21.24 -3.12
C ILE A 99 3.83 19.98 -3.50
N LEU A 100 3.81 18.96 -2.65
CA LEU A 100 4.34 17.63 -2.96
C LEU A 100 3.24 16.72 -3.51
N VAL A 101 3.37 16.29 -4.77
CA VAL A 101 2.48 15.30 -5.39
C VAL A 101 3.20 13.97 -5.53
N GLY A 102 2.78 12.97 -4.76
CA GLY A 102 3.28 11.61 -4.88
C GLY A 102 2.57 10.85 -6.00
N VAL A 103 3.32 10.34 -6.97
CA VAL A 103 2.79 9.55 -8.10
C VAL A 103 3.42 8.15 -8.06
N ILE A 104 2.58 7.11 -8.11
CA ILE A 104 3.01 5.71 -8.20
C ILE A 104 2.74 5.26 -9.64
N GLU A 105 3.78 5.30 -10.47
CA GLU A 105 3.68 4.96 -11.90
C GLU A 105 4.90 4.14 -12.33
N THR A 106 4.76 3.33 -13.37
CA THR A 106 5.85 2.49 -13.89
C THR A 106 6.75 3.20 -14.91
N SER A 107 6.37 4.38 -15.40
CA SER A 107 6.94 5.00 -16.61
C SER A 107 7.37 6.47 -16.46
N ILE A 108 7.56 6.96 -15.23
CA ILE A 108 8.14 8.29 -15.00
C ILE A 108 9.65 8.21 -15.20
N TRP A 109 10.17 9.08 -16.08
CA TRP A 109 11.61 9.30 -16.26
C TRP A 109 11.99 10.68 -15.73
N PRO A 110 12.68 10.76 -14.56
CA PRO A 110 13.11 12.01 -13.97
C PRO A 110 13.98 12.88 -14.90
N GLU A 111 14.64 12.27 -15.87
CA GLU A 111 15.51 12.93 -16.84
C GLU A 111 14.73 13.55 -18.03
N SER A 112 13.43 13.29 -18.13
CA SER A 112 12.60 13.90 -19.18
C SER A 112 12.57 15.41 -19.01
N LYS A 113 12.70 16.16 -20.11
CA LYS A 113 12.62 17.63 -20.11
C LYS A 113 11.34 18.18 -19.46
N SER A 114 10.25 17.41 -19.47
CA SER A 114 9.00 17.80 -18.79
C SER A 114 9.12 17.92 -17.27
N PHE A 115 10.23 17.46 -16.67
CA PHE A 115 10.56 17.58 -15.25
C PHE A 115 11.77 18.49 -15.01
N ASP A 116 12.20 19.26 -16.02
CA ASP A 116 13.24 20.27 -15.84
C ASP A 116 12.69 21.44 -15.01
N ASP A 117 13.39 21.81 -13.93
CA ASP A 117 13.02 22.93 -13.06
C ASP A 117 13.05 24.28 -13.81
N ALA A 118 13.69 24.36 -14.98
CA ALA A 118 13.71 25.53 -15.83
C ALA A 118 12.41 25.77 -16.63
N GLY A 119 11.57 24.74 -16.80
CA GLY A 119 10.35 24.78 -17.62
C GLY A 119 10.58 24.60 -19.12
#